data_AF-A0A533YQU3-F1
#
_entry.id   AF-A0A533YQU3-F1
#
_cell.length_a   1.000
_cell.length_b   1.000
_cell.length_c   1.000
_cell.angle_alpha   90.00
_cell.angle_beta   90.00
_cell.angle_gamma   90.00
#
_symmetry.space_group_name_H-M   'P 1'
#
loop_
_entity.id
_entity.type
_entity.pdbx_description
1 polymer ?
#
loop_
_entity_poly.entity_id
_entity_poly.type
_entity_poly.pdbx_seq_one_letter_code
_entity_poly.pdbx_strand_id
1 'polypeptide(L)'
;MSEQMIEAGEQNAKLRPRVDAVPEGLAGARWYLSNFEAFEKSLNGEALSGIHAVRKQAIARFAELGFPTTHDEEWKYTDVSSLAKVPFQLSPGNTPQRLTAGEIEPFQYRNLTPNTMVWVNGHFSRQLSTISGATLRQPGLRLESLAETLGNDPELLMQHLSKYARYDDNAFTALSTAFFQDGAFLSFPDGFILEHPVHLLFVSTKLSGPVAVHPRNLILVGKNSQVSILESHRSLTEGVCFTNAVTEILLGENSVLEYHQLQDERDHSFHVGTTHVRQQRSSSFTSHTISLGGALVRNNLVGVLEGEGAECTMNGLYVATGRQHIDNHTEIDHATAHCNSHELYKGILAGRSKGVFNGKIRVRKDAQKTDAKQT
;
A
#
# COMPACT_ATOMS: atom_id res chain seq x y z
N MET A 1 9.71 -43.14 -19.84
CA MET A 1 9.35 -42.00 -18.95
C MET A 1 10.37 -40.88 -19.13
N SER A 2 10.48 -40.31 -20.34
CA SER A 2 11.63 -39.45 -20.68
C SER A 2 11.40 -38.47 -21.84
N GLU A 3 10.16 -38.12 -22.17
CA GLU A 3 9.88 -37.10 -23.21
C GLU A 3 8.93 -35.97 -22.76
N GLN A 4 8.14 -36.16 -21.69
CA GLN A 4 7.21 -35.12 -21.22
C GLN A 4 7.79 -34.10 -20.22
N MET A 5 9.07 -34.21 -19.84
CA MET A 5 9.72 -33.23 -18.94
C MET A 5 10.49 -32.12 -19.65
N ILE A 6 10.66 -32.20 -20.99
CA ILE A 6 11.45 -31.20 -21.73
C ILE A 6 10.59 -30.01 -22.20
N GLU A 7 9.29 -30.21 -22.45
CA GLU A 7 8.41 -29.14 -22.95
C GLU A 7 7.98 -28.09 -21.92
N ALA A 8 8.06 -28.39 -20.61
CA ALA A 8 7.74 -27.42 -19.56
C ALA A 8 8.86 -26.36 -19.33
N GLY A 9 10.07 -26.62 -19.83
CA GLY A 9 11.22 -25.73 -19.68
C GLY A 9 11.28 -24.58 -20.70
N GLU A 10 10.67 -24.74 -21.88
CA GLU A 10 10.80 -23.77 -22.98
C GLU A 10 9.72 -22.68 -23.01
N GLN A 11 8.59 -22.86 -22.32
CA GLN A 11 7.55 -21.81 -22.26
C GLN A 11 7.88 -20.64 -21.32
N ASN A 12 8.85 -20.79 -20.40
CA ASN A 12 9.27 -19.71 -19.50
C ASN A 12 10.30 -18.74 -20.11
N ALA A 13 10.81 -19.00 -21.32
CA ALA A 13 11.86 -18.19 -21.93
C ALA A 13 11.34 -16.93 -22.68
N LYS A 14 10.03 -16.75 -22.83
CA LYS A 14 9.42 -15.66 -23.65
C LYS A 14 8.91 -14.45 -22.86
N LEU A 15 8.98 -14.43 -21.54
CA LEU A 15 8.60 -13.28 -20.69
C LEU A 15 9.80 -12.39 -20.33
N ARG A 16 10.74 -12.19 -21.26
CA ARG A 16 11.83 -11.22 -21.08
C ARG A 16 11.36 -9.86 -21.60
N PRO A 17 11.14 -8.84 -20.75
CA PRO A 17 10.91 -7.50 -21.25
C PRO A 17 12.19 -7.03 -21.97
N ARG A 18 12.12 -6.81 -23.29
CA ARG A 18 13.21 -6.19 -24.04
C ARG A 18 13.30 -4.73 -23.63
N VAL A 19 14.41 -4.35 -22.99
CA VAL A 19 14.74 -2.96 -22.62
C VAL A 19 14.65 -2.01 -23.83
N ASP A 20 14.89 -2.54 -25.03
CA ASP A 20 14.87 -1.80 -26.30
C ASP A 20 13.46 -1.53 -26.87
N ALA A 21 12.40 -2.10 -26.29
CA ALA A 21 11.01 -1.93 -26.77
C ALA A 21 10.28 -0.76 -26.09
N VAL A 22 10.99 0.07 -25.32
CA VAL A 22 10.42 1.11 -24.46
C VAL A 22 10.47 2.47 -25.19
N PRO A 23 9.33 3.06 -25.63
CA PRO A 23 9.27 4.37 -26.28
C PRO A 23 10.08 5.47 -25.57
N GLU A 24 10.62 6.45 -26.32
CA GLU A 24 11.49 7.52 -25.78
C GLU A 24 10.87 8.35 -24.63
N GLY A 25 9.53 8.39 -24.51
CA GLY A 25 8.80 9.02 -23.40
C GLY A 25 8.89 8.29 -22.04
N LEU A 26 9.51 7.11 -21.99
CA LEU A 26 9.57 6.23 -20.81
C LEU A 26 10.96 6.17 -20.16
N ALA A 27 11.76 7.22 -20.31
CA ALA A 27 13.11 7.29 -19.71
C ALA A 27 13.12 7.00 -18.20
N GLY A 28 12.07 7.43 -17.47
CA GLY A 28 11.86 7.09 -16.07
C GLY A 28 11.60 5.60 -15.82
N ALA A 29 10.77 4.96 -16.65
CA ALA A 29 10.45 3.54 -16.51
C ALA A 29 11.65 2.64 -16.85
N ARG A 30 12.50 3.02 -17.82
CA ARG A 30 13.71 2.27 -18.19
C ARG A 30 14.64 2.04 -17.00
N TRP A 31 14.80 3.04 -16.12
CA TRP A 31 15.60 2.88 -14.91
C TRP A 31 15.07 1.74 -14.04
N TYR A 32 13.77 1.68 -13.80
CA TYR A 32 13.16 0.62 -12.99
C TYR A 32 13.32 -0.76 -13.65
N LEU A 33 13.09 -0.87 -14.96
CA LEU A 33 13.23 -2.13 -15.67
C LEU A 33 14.67 -2.68 -15.59
N SER A 34 15.68 -1.83 -15.76
CA SER A 34 17.09 -2.25 -15.63
C SER A 34 17.49 -2.61 -14.20
N ASN A 35 16.90 -1.95 -13.19
CA ASN A 35 17.20 -2.24 -11.79
C ASN A 35 16.41 -3.43 -11.23
N PHE A 36 15.34 -3.89 -11.91
CA PHE A 36 14.62 -5.09 -11.51
C PHE A 36 15.51 -6.33 -11.55
N GLU A 37 16.39 -6.48 -12.53
CA GLU A 37 17.33 -7.62 -12.58
C GLU A 37 18.31 -7.63 -11.40
N ALA A 38 18.80 -6.45 -10.98
CA ALA A 38 19.68 -6.33 -9.83
C ALA A 38 18.93 -6.63 -8.52
N PHE A 39 17.69 -6.13 -8.41
CA PHE A 39 16.79 -6.44 -7.32
C PHE A 39 16.47 -7.94 -7.23
N GLU A 40 16.11 -8.56 -8.35
CA GLU A 40 15.80 -9.99 -8.46
C GLU A 40 16.96 -10.86 -7.95
N LYS A 41 18.21 -10.51 -8.31
CA LYS A 41 19.41 -11.20 -7.80
C LYS A 41 19.62 -11.05 -6.30
N SER A 42 19.04 -10.03 -5.67
CA SER A 42 19.14 -9.81 -4.22
C SER A 42 18.09 -10.60 -3.41
N LEU A 43 17.08 -11.18 -4.07
CA LEU A 43 16.05 -12.00 -3.44
C LEU A 43 16.61 -13.40 -3.11
N ASN A 44 17.26 -13.52 -1.95
CA ASN A 44 17.90 -14.75 -1.47
C ASN A 44 16.90 -15.93 -1.31
N GLY A 45 16.75 -16.76 -2.34
CA GLY A 45 15.93 -17.99 -2.31
C GLY A 45 14.44 -17.81 -2.65
N GLU A 46 13.92 -16.58 -2.67
CA GLU A 46 12.54 -16.30 -3.08
C GLU A 46 12.30 -16.36 -4.58
N ALA A 47 13.37 -16.35 -5.40
CA ALA A 47 13.30 -16.36 -6.87
C ALA A 47 12.56 -17.58 -7.45
N LEU A 48 12.28 -18.62 -6.65
CA LEU A 48 11.55 -19.82 -7.04
C LEU A 48 10.11 -19.88 -6.47
N SER A 49 9.68 -18.88 -5.71
CA SER A 49 8.35 -18.83 -5.10
C SER A 49 7.27 -18.38 -6.10
N GLY A 50 6.00 -18.75 -5.83
CA GLY A 50 4.85 -18.23 -6.59
C GLY A 50 4.74 -16.71 -6.53
N ILE A 51 5.18 -16.09 -5.43
CA ILE A 51 5.22 -14.64 -5.25
C ILE A 51 6.22 -13.99 -6.20
N HIS A 52 7.36 -14.64 -6.46
CA HIS A 52 8.31 -14.13 -7.44
C HIS A 52 7.77 -14.17 -8.87
N ALA A 53 6.92 -15.14 -9.22
CA ALA A 53 6.21 -15.12 -10.51
C ALA A 53 5.27 -13.90 -10.61
N VAL A 54 4.57 -13.55 -9.52
CA VAL A 54 3.74 -12.33 -9.46
C VAL A 54 4.58 -11.07 -9.65
N ARG A 55 5.76 -10.97 -9.04
CA ARG A 55 6.69 -9.84 -9.25
C ARG A 55 7.09 -9.68 -10.73
N LYS A 56 7.40 -10.80 -11.39
CA LYS A 56 7.78 -10.81 -12.82
C LYS A 56 6.62 -10.38 -13.72
N GLN A 57 5.40 -10.82 -13.42
CA GLN A 57 4.20 -10.36 -14.13
C GLN A 57 3.97 -8.86 -13.91
N ALA A 58 4.13 -8.38 -12.68
CA ALA A 58 3.93 -6.98 -12.34
C ALA A 58 4.96 -6.05 -13.00
N ILE A 59 6.25 -6.42 -13.04
CA ILE A 59 7.25 -5.58 -13.73
C ILE A 59 7.05 -5.58 -15.24
N ALA A 60 6.67 -6.71 -15.84
CA ALA A 60 6.31 -6.77 -17.26
C ALA A 60 5.11 -5.87 -17.54
N ARG A 61 4.10 -5.87 -16.66
CA ARG A 61 2.94 -5.01 -16.80
C ARG A 61 3.28 -3.53 -16.63
N PHE A 62 4.15 -3.19 -15.68
CA PHE A 62 4.67 -1.82 -15.54
C PHE A 62 5.43 -1.37 -16.79
N ALA A 63 6.17 -2.26 -17.47
CA ALA A 63 6.85 -1.96 -18.71
C ALA A 63 5.87 -1.55 -19.85
N GLU A 64 4.69 -2.17 -19.87
CA GLU A 64 3.62 -1.86 -20.83
C GLU A 64 2.87 -0.57 -20.49
N LEU A 65 2.55 -0.37 -19.20
CA LEU A 65 1.78 0.78 -18.73
C LEU A 65 2.62 2.06 -18.72
N GLY A 66 3.86 1.98 -18.25
CA GLY A 66 4.68 3.14 -17.94
C GLY A 66 4.16 3.95 -16.76
N PHE A 67 4.80 5.09 -16.47
CA PHE A 67 4.21 6.07 -15.56
C PHE A 67 3.02 6.77 -16.25
N PRO A 68 1.91 7.00 -15.53
CA PRO A 68 0.77 7.67 -16.09
C PRO A 68 1.09 9.14 -16.41
N THR A 69 0.28 9.72 -17.27
CA THR A 69 0.40 11.10 -17.75
C THR A 69 -0.92 11.84 -17.52
N THR A 70 -0.91 13.16 -17.70
CA THR A 70 -2.15 13.96 -17.63
C THR A 70 -3.12 13.72 -18.80
N HIS A 71 -2.77 12.86 -19.76
CA HIS A 71 -3.69 12.38 -20.79
C HIS A 71 -4.51 11.17 -20.32
N ASP A 72 -4.03 10.45 -19.31
CA ASP A 72 -4.76 9.35 -18.69
C ASP A 72 -5.87 9.91 -17.79
N GLU A 73 -7.10 9.41 -17.96
CA GLU A 73 -8.29 9.98 -17.32
C GLU A 73 -8.16 10.07 -15.79
N GLU A 74 -7.69 8.98 -15.17
CA GLU A 74 -7.47 8.85 -13.72
C GLU A 74 -6.37 9.79 -13.17
N TRP A 75 -5.52 10.33 -14.05
CA TRP A 75 -4.33 11.14 -13.72
C TRP A 75 -4.35 12.54 -14.33
N LYS A 76 -5.46 12.93 -14.98
CA LYS A 76 -5.62 14.21 -15.68
C LYS A 76 -5.18 15.43 -14.88
N TYR A 77 -5.37 15.41 -13.56
CA TYR A 77 -5.06 16.53 -12.68
C TYR A 77 -3.75 16.37 -11.90
N THR A 78 -3.05 15.25 -12.04
CA THR A 78 -1.90 14.87 -11.21
C THR A 78 -0.71 14.49 -12.10
N ASP A 79 0.19 15.46 -12.28
CA ASP A 79 1.40 15.30 -13.08
C ASP A 79 2.51 14.62 -12.26
N VAL A 80 2.85 13.39 -12.65
CA VAL A 80 3.92 12.60 -12.01
C VAL A 80 5.27 12.70 -12.74
N SER A 81 5.42 13.61 -13.70
CA SER A 81 6.66 13.73 -14.48
C SER A 81 7.87 14.15 -13.64
N SER A 82 7.67 14.87 -12.54
CA SER A 82 8.73 15.22 -11.59
C SER A 82 9.24 14.00 -10.81
N LEU A 83 8.33 13.12 -10.40
CA LEU A 83 8.63 11.82 -9.78
C LEU A 83 9.38 10.92 -10.77
N ALA A 84 8.82 10.75 -11.97
CA ALA A 84 9.35 9.82 -12.97
C ALA A 84 10.78 10.14 -13.44
N LYS A 85 11.24 11.39 -13.28
CA LYS A 85 12.60 11.81 -13.66
C LYS A 85 13.65 11.52 -12.59
N VAL A 86 13.25 11.19 -11.36
CA VAL A 86 14.19 10.94 -10.26
C VAL A 86 14.70 9.50 -10.34
N PRO A 87 16.02 9.27 -10.35
CA PRO A 87 16.61 7.94 -10.35
C PRO A 87 16.63 7.37 -8.92
N PHE A 88 15.45 7.08 -8.39
CA PHE A 88 15.30 6.53 -7.03
C PHE A 88 16.00 5.19 -6.90
N GLN A 89 16.72 4.94 -5.81
CA GLN A 89 17.32 3.65 -5.52
C GLN A 89 16.46 2.89 -4.49
N LEU A 90 16.49 1.56 -4.53
CA LEU A 90 15.92 0.76 -3.46
C LEU A 90 16.86 0.73 -2.27
N SER A 91 16.29 0.72 -1.06
CA SER A 91 17.07 0.57 0.17
C SER A 91 17.64 -0.86 0.25
N PRO A 92 18.97 -1.05 0.34
CA PRO A 92 19.54 -2.38 0.50
C PRO A 92 19.13 -2.99 1.84
N GLY A 93 18.63 -4.22 1.84
CA GLY A 93 18.11 -4.89 3.06
C GLY A 93 19.14 -5.11 4.17
N ASN A 94 20.43 -5.07 3.85
CA ASN A 94 21.52 -5.20 4.82
C ASN A 94 22.03 -3.86 5.36
N THR A 95 21.39 -2.73 5.02
CA THR A 95 21.81 -1.42 5.51
C THR A 95 21.45 -1.30 6.99
N PRO A 96 22.42 -1.03 7.89
CA PRO A 96 22.13 -0.83 9.30
C PRO A 96 21.11 0.31 9.46
N GLN A 97 19.99 0.01 10.09
CA GLN A 97 18.99 1.00 10.44
C GLN A 97 19.58 1.86 11.57
N ARG A 98 20.10 3.05 11.23
CA ARG A 98 20.75 3.96 12.18
C ARG A 98 19.76 4.88 12.91
N LEU A 99 18.50 4.48 13.04
CA LEU A 99 17.51 5.24 13.81
C LEU A 99 17.55 4.81 15.28
N THR A 100 17.44 5.79 16.16
CA THR A 100 17.29 5.61 17.59
C THR A 100 15.83 5.69 18.00
N ALA A 101 15.48 5.11 19.16
CA ALA A 101 14.13 5.22 19.71
C ALA A 101 13.70 6.69 19.94
N GLY A 102 14.65 7.58 20.29
CA GLY A 102 14.38 9.00 20.50
C GLY A 102 13.99 9.75 19.23
N GLU A 103 14.41 9.30 18.05
CA GLU A 103 14.06 9.94 16.77
C GLU A 103 12.64 9.59 16.30
N ILE A 104 12.11 8.43 16.69
CA ILE A 104 10.74 8.02 16.37
C ILE A 104 9.73 8.38 17.47
N GLU A 105 10.22 8.76 18.64
CA GLU A 105 9.44 9.12 19.82
C GLU A 105 8.32 10.15 19.54
N PRO A 106 8.55 11.23 18.76
CA PRO A 106 7.49 12.21 18.46
C PRO A 106 6.31 11.63 17.67
N PHE A 107 6.47 10.46 17.06
CA PHE A 107 5.44 9.78 16.28
C PHE A 107 4.76 8.66 17.06
N GLN A 108 5.11 8.47 18.34
CA GLN A 108 4.47 7.51 19.21
C GLN A 108 3.20 8.11 19.83
N TYR A 109 2.06 7.45 19.64
CA TYR A 109 0.79 7.87 20.24
C TYR A 109 0.66 7.29 21.65
N ARG A 110 1.54 7.70 22.56
CA ARG A 110 1.68 7.08 23.90
C ARG A 110 0.37 7.01 24.69
N ASN A 111 -0.53 7.97 24.52
CA ASN A 111 -1.84 7.97 25.18
C ASN A 111 -2.76 6.82 24.73
N LEU A 112 -2.52 6.23 23.55
CA LEU A 112 -3.25 5.08 23.02
C LEU A 112 -2.57 3.74 23.34
N THR A 113 -1.33 3.78 23.85
CA THR A 113 -0.47 2.61 24.10
C THR A 113 -0.52 1.56 22.97
N PRO A 114 -0.28 1.97 21.71
CA PRO A 114 -0.46 1.07 20.56
C PRO A 114 0.57 -0.06 20.54
N ASN A 115 0.22 -1.12 19.81
CA ASN A 115 1.17 -2.11 19.33
C ASN A 115 1.92 -1.53 18.12
N THR A 116 3.04 -0.85 18.35
CA THR A 116 3.81 -0.15 17.30
C THR A 116 4.76 -1.09 16.58
N MET A 117 4.62 -1.17 15.26
CA MET A 117 5.51 -1.86 14.33
C MET A 117 6.19 -0.82 13.44
N VAL A 118 7.51 -0.87 13.35
CA VAL A 118 8.31 0.17 12.68
C VAL A 118 9.05 -0.39 11.48
N TRP A 119 8.95 0.30 10.34
CA TRP A 119 9.76 0.04 9.16
C TRP A 119 10.65 1.24 8.87
N VAL A 120 11.93 0.99 8.61
CA VAL A 120 12.91 2.03 8.28
C VAL A 120 13.41 1.78 6.86
N ASN A 121 13.18 2.75 5.97
CA ASN A 121 13.49 2.63 4.54
C ASN A 121 12.94 1.34 3.91
N GLY A 122 11.72 0.95 4.27
CA GLY A 122 11.04 -0.23 3.73
C GLY A 122 11.40 -1.57 4.38
N HIS A 123 12.18 -1.59 5.46
CA HIS A 123 12.59 -2.82 6.17
C HIS A 123 12.09 -2.82 7.61
N PHE A 124 11.51 -3.92 8.08
CA PHE A 124 11.03 -4.03 9.46
C PHE A 124 12.15 -3.86 10.49
N SER A 125 11.85 -3.18 11.59
CA SER A 125 12.77 -2.90 12.68
C SER A 125 12.26 -3.49 13.99
N ARG A 126 12.67 -4.71 14.32
CA ARG A 126 12.29 -5.34 15.59
C ARG A 126 12.77 -4.54 16.80
N GLN A 127 13.92 -3.85 16.69
CA GLN A 127 14.49 -3.05 17.79
C GLN A 127 13.70 -1.78 18.09
N LEU A 128 13.06 -1.20 17.08
CA LEU A 128 12.24 0.01 17.23
C LEU A 128 10.74 -0.30 17.43
N SER A 129 10.34 -1.55 17.20
CA SER A 129 8.97 -2.01 17.35
C SER A 129 8.68 -2.40 18.80
N THR A 130 7.45 -2.15 19.25
CA THR A 130 6.95 -2.52 20.57
C THR A 130 5.56 -3.11 20.43
N ILE A 131 5.44 -4.41 20.67
CA ILE A 131 4.16 -5.13 20.71
C ILE A 131 3.98 -5.64 22.13
N SER A 132 2.78 -5.46 22.70
CA SER A 132 2.55 -5.89 24.07
C SER A 132 2.67 -7.41 24.19
N GLY A 133 3.30 -7.89 25.26
CA GLY A 133 3.39 -9.33 25.51
C GLY A 133 2.02 -9.99 25.70
N ALA A 134 1.01 -9.23 26.15
CA ALA A 134 -0.36 -9.71 26.26
C ALA A 134 -0.97 -9.98 24.88
N THR A 135 -0.79 -9.05 23.94
CA THR A 135 -1.21 -9.17 22.53
C THR A 135 -0.54 -10.36 21.85
N LEU A 136 0.77 -10.51 21.99
CA LEU A 136 1.51 -11.64 21.39
C LEU A 136 1.08 -13.03 21.89
N ARG A 137 0.38 -13.13 23.02
CA ARG A 137 -0.12 -14.40 23.56
C ARG A 137 -1.53 -14.76 23.09
N GLN A 138 -2.21 -13.87 22.36
CA GLN A 138 -3.57 -14.14 21.90
C GLN A 138 -3.54 -15.19 20.78
N PRO A 139 -4.22 -16.34 20.95
CA PRO A 139 -4.17 -17.42 19.98
C PRO A 139 -4.69 -16.99 18.60
N GLY A 140 -3.96 -17.34 17.54
CA GLY A 140 -4.36 -17.07 16.16
C GLY A 140 -4.12 -15.62 15.68
N LEU A 141 -3.73 -14.70 16.57
CA LEU A 141 -3.32 -13.36 16.19
C LEU A 141 -1.91 -13.40 15.57
N ARG A 142 -1.75 -12.77 14.40
CA ARG A 142 -0.44 -12.55 13.77
C ARG A 142 -0.23 -11.07 13.54
N LEU A 143 0.83 -10.53 14.14
CA LEU A 143 1.33 -9.17 13.94
C LEU A 143 2.80 -9.30 13.54
N GLU A 144 3.04 -9.50 12.24
CA GLU A 144 4.34 -9.87 11.69
C GLU A 144 4.75 -8.90 10.56
N SER A 145 6.03 -8.89 10.21
CA SER A 145 6.42 -8.28 8.94
C SER A 145 6.06 -9.21 7.78
N LEU A 146 5.70 -8.63 6.63
CA LEU A 146 5.38 -9.40 5.43
C LEU A 146 6.59 -10.24 5.01
N ALA A 147 7.81 -9.74 5.16
CA ALA A 147 9.02 -10.50 4.86
C ALA A 147 9.19 -11.74 5.77
N GLU A 148 8.85 -11.63 7.06
CA GLU A 148 8.85 -12.79 7.97
C GLU A 148 7.80 -13.83 7.55
N THR A 149 6.58 -13.39 7.24
CA THR A 149 5.53 -14.30 6.75
C THR A 149 5.88 -14.91 5.39
N LEU A 150 6.57 -14.18 4.52
CA LEU A 150 7.02 -14.66 3.22
C LEU A 150 8.01 -15.83 3.33
N GLY A 151 8.89 -15.77 4.34
CA GLY A 151 9.82 -16.87 4.63
C GLY A 151 9.16 -18.07 5.34
N ASN A 152 8.15 -17.84 6.17
CA ASN A 152 7.56 -18.86 7.04
C ASN A 152 6.29 -19.53 6.50
N ASP A 153 5.43 -18.77 5.81
CA ASP A 153 4.10 -19.18 5.36
C ASP A 153 3.70 -18.48 4.03
N PRO A 154 4.44 -18.73 2.93
CA PRO A 154 4.18 -18.09 1.64
C PRO A 154 2.86 -18.54 1.01
N GLU A 155 2.34 -19.72 1.38
CA GLU A 155 1.08 -20.24 0.86
C GLU A 155 -0.11 -19.39 1.31
N LEU A 156 -0.14 -18.97 2.58
CA LEU A 156 -1.15 -18.04 3.07
C LEU A 156 -1.12 -16.72 2.32
N LEU A 157 0.08 -16.17 2.08
CA LEU A 157 0.22 -14.93 1.31
C LEU A 157 -0.29 -15.11 -0.13
N MET A 158 -0.01 -16.24 -0.78
CA MET A 158 -0.47 -16.50 -2.16
C MET A 158 -2.00 -16.52 -2.31
N GLN A 159 -2.73 -16.80 -1.22
CA GLN A 159 -4.20 -16.79 -1.23
C GLN A 159 -4.79 -15.37 -1.28
N HIS A 160 -4.06 -14.36 -0.81
CA HIS A 160 -4.61 -13.01 -0.58
C HIS A 160 -3.79 -11.88 -1.21
N LEU A 161 -2.47 -12.00 -1.24
CA LEU A 161 -1.57 -10.97 -1.74
C LEU A 161 -1.73 -10.78 -3.26
N SER A 162 -1.87 -9.52 -3.68
CA SER A 162 -2.15 -9.12 -5.06
C SER A 162 -3.47 -9.66 -5.63
N LYS A 163 -4.43 -10.02 -4.76
CA LYS A 163 -5.78 -10.46 -5.17
C LYS A 163 -6.80 -9.34 -5.12
N TYR A 164 -6.58 -8.31 -4.30
CA TYR A 164 -7.55 -7.25 -4.08
C TYR A 164 -7.13 -5.95 -4.75
N ALA A 165 -5.86 -5.57 -4.61
CA ALA A 165 -5.23 -4.47 -5.33
C ALA A 165 -4.59 -5.01 -6.62
N ARG A 166 -5.34 -4.91 -7.72
CA ARG A 166 -4.90 -5.38 -9.02
C ARG A 166 -3.79 -4.51 -9.58
N TYR A 167 -2.76 -5.14 -10.13
CA TYR A 167 -1.66 -4.46 -10.81
C TYR A 167 -1.85 -4.39 -12.34
N ASP A 168 -2.92 -4.96 -12.87
CA ASP A 168 -3.16 -5.05 -14.31
C ASP A 168 -3.46 -3.70 -14.95
N ASP A 169 -4.01 -2.73 -14.23
CA ASP A 169 -4.47 -1.45 -14.76
C ASP A 169 -3.90 -0.25 -13.99
N ASN A 170 -3.07 -0.50 -12.97
CA ASN A 170 -2.47 0.53 -12.14
C ASN A 170 -0.95 0.42 -12.14
N ALA A 171 -0.30 1.40 -12.78
CA ALA A 171 1.16 1.45 -12.90
C ALA A 171 1.88 1.49 -11.55
N PHE A 172 1.36 2.23 -10.57
CA PHE A 172 1.99 2.32 -9.25
C PHE A 172 1.81 1.04 -8.44
N THR A 173 0.64 0.38 -8.52
CA THR A 173 0.45 -0.96 -7.94
C THR A 173 1.36 -1.98 -8.61
N ALA A 174 1.51 -1.96 -9.94
CA ALA A 174 2.43 -2.83 -10.67
C ALA A 174 3.89 -2.62 -10.24
N LEU A 175 4.32 -1.36 -10.14
CA LEU A 175 5.65 -1.02 -9.65
C LEU A 175 5.87 -1.48 -8.21
N SER A 176 4.89 -1.25 -7.32
CA SER A 176 4.96 -1.71 -5.93
C SER A 176 5.00 -3.23 -5.83
N THR A 177 4.12 -3.94 -6.54
CA THR A 177 4.09 -5.41 -6.60
C THR A 177 5.39 -5.99 -7.14
N ALA A 178 6.06 -5.33 -8.09
CA ALA A 178 7.37 -5.76 -8.56
C ALA A 178 8.45 -5.66 -7.46
N PHE A 179 8.49 -4.52 -6.77
CA PHE A 179 9.64 -4.13 -5.94
C PHE A 179 9.47 -4.22 -4.42
N PHE A 180 8.30 -4.60 -3.90
CA PHE A 180 8.09 -4.67 -2.45
C PHE A 180 9.14 -5.56 -1.77
N GLN A 181 9.63 -5.18 -0.61
CA GLN A 181 10.58 -6.00 0.16
C GLN A 181 9.97 -6.47 1.47
N ASP A 182 9.14 -5.62 2.06
CA ASP A 182 8.51 -5.86 3.35
C ASP A 182 7.25 -4.99 3.47
N GLY A 183 6.59 -5.12 4.61
CA GLY A 183 5.44 -4.34 5.04
C GLY A 183 4.77 -5.06 6.19
N ALA A 184 3.52 -4.78 6.47
CA ALA A 184 2.78 -5.41 7.56
C ALA A 184 2.00 -6.63 7.09
N PHE A 185 2.09 -7.73 7.83
CA PHE A 185 1.11 -8.82 7.75
C PHE A 185 0.36 -8.90 9.08
N LEU A 186 -0.92 -8.52 9.04
CA LEU A 186 -1.81 -8.54 10.20
C LEU A 186 -2.94 -9.53 9.95
N SER A 187 -3.09 -10.53 10.80
CA SER A 187 -4.19 -11.49 10.73
C SER A 187 -4.85 -11.62 12.10
N PHE A 188 -6.12 -11.25 12.16
CA PHE A 188 -6.95 -11.30 13.37
C PHE A 188 -7.91 -12.49 13.27
N PRO A 189 -7.95 -13.41 14.24
CA PRO A 189 -8.85 -14.55 14.19
C PRO A 189 -10.31 -14.12 14.37
N ASP A 190 -11.25 -15.04 14.14
CA ASP A 190 -12.68 -14.81 14.37
C ASP A 190 -12.96 -14.46 15.84
N GLY A 191 -13.87 -13.50 16.06
CA GLY A 191 -14.29 -13.04 17.39
C GLY A 191 -13.24 -12.21 18.13
N PHE A 192 -12.19 -11.76 17.44
CA PHE A 192 -11.08 -11.04 18.05
C PHE A 192 -11.43 -9.57 18.28
N ILE A 193 -11.27 -9.10 19.52
CA ILE A 193 -11.42 -7.69 19.88
C ILE A 193 -10.06 -7.12 20.26
N LEU A 194 -9.58 -6.16 19.47
CA LEU A 194 -8.31 -5.49 19.71
C LEU A 194 -8.49 -4.39 20.78
N GLU A 195 -7.83 -4.54 21.92
CA GLU A 195 -7.90 -3.55 23.01
C GLU A 195 -7.09 -2.28 22.72
N HIS A 196 -5.91 -2.43 22.10
CA HIS A 196 -5.00 -1.33 21.77
C HIS A 196 -4.66 -1.36 20.29
N PRO A 197 -4.74 -0.22 19.58
CA PRO A 197 -4.59 -0.19 18.12
C PRO A 197 -3.22 -0.70 17.69
N VAL A 198 -3.15 -1.25 16.48
CA VAL A 198 -1.87 -1.55 15.82
C VAL A 198 -1.39 -0.29 15.11
N HIS A 199 -0.19 0.17 15.41
CA HIS A 199 0.41 1.33 14.75
C HIS A 199 1.52 0.87 13.80
N LEU A 200 1.30 1.01 12.50
CA LEU A 200 2.28 0.78 11.46
C LEU A 200 3.01 2.10 11.16
N LEU A 201 4.27 2.20 11.57
CA LEU A 201 5.09 3.40 11.38
C LEU A 201 6.14 3.16 10.30
N PHE A 202 5.95 3.75 9.12
CA PHE A 202 6.89 3.75 8.02
C PHE A 202 7.73 5.04 8.04
N VAL A 203 9.06 4.88 8.15
CA VAL A 203 10.00 5.99 8.28
C VAL A 203 11.05 5.94 7.17
N SER A 204 11.10 6.98 6.36
CA SER A 204 12.17 7.22 5.37
C SER A 204 13.28 8.08 5.98
N THR A 205 14.53 7.66 5.84
CA THR A 205 15.72 8.35 6.37
C THR A 205 16.78 8.56 5.29
N LYS A 206 17.86 9.26 5.65
CA LYS A 206 18.90 9.63 4.70
C LYS A 206 19.68 8.40 4.24
N LEU A 207 19.70 8.19 2.93
CA LEU A 207 20.60 7.28 2.24
C LEU A 207 21.56 8.07 1.32
N SER A 208 22.41 7.38 0.58
CA SER A 208 23.40 7.96 -0.35
C SER A 208 22.79 8.72 -1.54
N GLY A 209 21.49 8.56 -1.80
CA GLY A 209 20.76 9.19 -2.90
C GLY A 209 19.25 9.14 -2.69
N PRO A 210 18.45 9.56 -3.69
CA PRO A 210 17.01 9.45 -3.64
C PRO A 210 16.59 8.01 -3.43
N VAL A 211 15.64 7.76 -2.51
CA VAL A 211 15.20 6.40 -2.15
C VAL A 211 13.75 6.17 -2.54
N ALA A 212 13.45 5.00 -3.12
CA ALA A 212 12.08 4.50 -3.25
C ALA A 212 11.86 3.35 -2.27
N VAL A 213 10.72 3.37 -1.59
CA VAL A 213 10.25 2.31 -0.72
C VAL A 213 8.87 1.86 -1.19
N HIS A 214 8.64 0.56 -1.16
CA HIS A 214 7.39 -0.06 -1.62
C HIS A 214 6.76 -0.90 -0.50
N PRO A 215 6.25 -0.28 0.59
CA PRO A 215 5.57 -1.04 1.64
C PRO A 215 4.40 -1.84 1.07
N ARG A 216 4.33 -3.12 1.42
CA ARG A 216 3.22 -3.99 1.05
C ARG A 216 2.53 -4.55 2.29
N ASN A 217 1.31 -4.09 2.54
CA ASN A 217 0.55 -4.45 3.73
C ASN A 217 -0.60 -5.39 3.35
N LEU A 218 -0.80 -6.43 4.15
CA LEU A 218 -1.93 -7.34 4.06
C LEU A 218 -2.59 -7.46 5.43
N ILE A 219 -3.87 -7.13 5.50
CA ILE A 219 -4.67 -7.08 6.72
C ILE A 219 -5.87 -8.00 6.55
N LEU A 220 -5.94 -9.06 7.35
CA LEU A 220 -7.02 -10.04 7.36
C LEU A 220 -7.76 -9.93 8.69
N VAL A 221 -9.03 -9.52 8.65
CA VAL A 221 -9.87 -9.38 9.85
C VAL A 221 -10.91 -10.49 9.85
N GLY A 222 -10.83 -11.39 10.83
CA GLY A 222 -11.76 -12.49 11.03
C GLY A 222 -13.22 -12.04 11.26
N LYS A 223 -14.14 -13.00 11.19
CA LYS A 223 -15.57 -12.76 11.40
C LYS A 223 -15.83 -12.29 12.82
N ASN A 224 -16.79 -11.38 13.00
CA ASN A 224 -17.18 -10.85 14.31
C ASN A 224 -16.02 -10.22 15.10
N SER A 225 -14.98 -9.74 14.41
CA SER A 225 -13.80 -9.14 15.02
C SER A 225 -13.85 -7.62 14.95
N GLN A 226 -13.29 -6.93 15.94
CA GLN A 226 -13.23 -5.47 16.01
C GLN A 226 -11.79 -5.03 16.18
N VAL A 227 -11.28 -4.23 15.25
CA VAL A 227 -9.87 -3.83 15.21
C VAL A 227 -9.72 -2.36 14.82
N SER A 228 -8.67 -1.73 15.34
CA SER A 228 -8.27 -0.36 14.97
C SER A 228 -6.80 -0.34 14.57
N ILE A 229 -6.52 0.29 13.43
CA ILE A 229 -5.19 0.31 12.82
C ILE A 229 -4.85 1.75 12.46
N LEU A 230 -3.63 2.15 12.79
CA LEU A 230 -3.05 3.43 12.41
C LEU A 230 -1.85 3.18 11.51
N GLU A 231 -1.91 3.62 10.26
CA GLU A 231 -0.81 3.63 9.32
C GLU A 231 -0.22 5.05 9.25
N SER A 232 1.07 5.20 9.55
CA SER A 232 1.76 6.50 9.52
C SER A 232 2.97 6.46 8.60
N HIS A 233 3.07 7.49 7.75
CA HIS A 233 4.23 7.69 6.88
C HIS A 233 4.97 8.95 7.29
N ARG A 234 6.28 8.83 7.52
CA ARG A 234 7.17 9.91 7.95
C ARG A 234 8.46 9.89 7.15
N SER A 235 9.04 11.06 6.95
CA SER A 235 10.41 11.17 6.43
C SER A 235 11.24 12.07 7.34
N LEU A 236 12.37 11.55 7.81
CA LEU A 236 13.34 12.24 8.67
C LEU A 236 14.56 12.74 7.89
N THR A 237 14.48 12.70 6.56
CA THR A 237 15.54 13.11 5.65
C THR A 237 15.14 14.40 4.92
N GLU A 238 16.15 15.22 4.62
CA GLU A 238 16.04 16.36 3.71
C GLU A 238 16.22 15.93 2.24
N GLY A 239 16.59 14.66 2.00
CA GLY A 239 16.70 14.07 0.67
C GLY A 239 15.34 13.71 0.08
N VAL A 240 15.29 13.54 -1.24
CA VAL A 240 14.07 13.12 -1.96
C VAL A 240 13.80 11.65 -1.68
N CYS A 241 12.60 11.33 -1.18
CA CYS A 241 12.12 9.96 -1.06
C CYS A 241 10.81 9.76 -1.81
N PHE A 242 10.56 8.53 -2.22
CA PHE A 242 9.31 8.10 -2.82
C PHE A 242 8.75 6.90 -2.07
N THR A 243 7.56 7.06 -1.51
CA THR A 243 6.80 5.99 -0.87
C THR A 243 5.70 5.54 -1.81
N ASN A 244 5.71 4.26 -2.20
CA ASN A 244 4.68 3.63 -3.04
C ASN A 244 4.03 2.47 -2.27
N ALA A 245 3.14 2.81 -1.35
CA ALA A 245 2.52 1.87 -0.43
C ALA A 245 1.30 1.20 -1.08
N VAL A 246 1.17 -0.11 -0.90
CA VAL A 246 -0.05 -0.85 -1.25
C VAL A 246 -0.54 -1.62 -0.03
N THR A 247 -1.78 -1.36 0.37
CA THR A 247 -2.45 -2.02 1.50
C THR A 247 -3.67 -2.78 0.99
N GLU A 248 -3.73 -4.06 1.29
CA GLU A 248 -4.82 -4.96 0.95
C GLU A 248 -5.53 -5.41 2.23
N ILE A 249 -6.85 -5.22 2.29
CA ILE A 249 -7.66 -5.49 3.49
C ILE A 249 -8.83 -6.41 3.12
N LEU A 250 -8.99 -7.50 3.87
CA LEU A 250 -10.18 -8.34 3.85
C LEU A 250 -10.90 -8.25 5.21
N LEU A 251 -12.15 -7.80 5.18
CA LEU A 251 -13.03 -7.76 6.33
C LEU A 251 -14.01 -8.94 6.29
N GLY A 252 -13.90 -9.83 7.27
CA GLY A 252 -14.82 -10.95 7.48
C GLY A 252 -16.23 -10.49 7.85
N GLU A 253 -17.18 -11.44 7.83
CA GLU A 253 -18.58 -11.16 8.16
C GLU A 253 -18.72 -10.54 9.56
N ASN A 254 -19.58 -9.52 9.69
CA ASN A 254 -19.80 -8.77 10.93
C ASN A 254 -18.53 -8.18 11.58
N SER A 255 -17.42 -8.07 10.85
CA SER A 255 -16.21 -7.44 11.37
C SER A 255 -16.28 -5.92 11.31
N VAL A 256 -15.56 -5.25 12.19
CA VAL A 256 -15.47 -3.80 12.29
C VAL A 256 -14.01 -3.38 12.24
N LEU A 257 -13.66 -2.52 11.28
CA LEU A 257 -12.32 -1.95 11.16
C LEU A 257 -12.40 -0.42 11.16
N GLU A 258 -11.67 0.19 12.09
CA GLU A 258 -11.26 1.59 12.01
C GLU A 258 -9.83 1.69 11.48
N TYR A 259 -9.65 2.34 10.34
CA TYR A 259 -8.36 2.47 9.67
C TYR A 259 -7.97 3.94 9.49
N HIS A 260 -6.93 4.36 10.19
CA HIS A 260 -6.42 5.73 10.15
C HIS A 260 -5.13 5.75 9.34
N GLN A 261 -5.07 6.57 8.29
CA GLN A 261 -3.84 6.84 7.57
C GLN A 261 -3.38 8.26 7.86
N LEU A 262 -2.18 8.44 8.41
CA LEU A 262 -1.58 9.74 8.64
C LEU A 262 -0.27 9.88 7.86
N GLN A 263 -0.33 10.64 6.78
CA GLN A 263 0.80 10.94 5.93
C GLN A 263 1.32 12.35 6.27
N ASP A 264 2.57 12.43 6.69
CA ASP A 264 3.27 13.67 7.05
C ASP A 264 4.76 13.52 6.71
N GLU A 265 5.03 13.35 5.43
CA GLU A 265 6.38 13.34 4.87
C GLU A 265 6.79 14.77 4.48
N ARG A 266 8.10 15.01 4.39
CA ARG A 266 8.71 16.32 4.10
C ARG A 266 8.33 16.82 2.70
N ASP A 267 8.47 18.12 2.50
CA ASP A 267 8.06 18.83 1.28
C ASP A 267 8.73 18.39 -0.02
N HIS A 268 9.76 17.55 0.05
CA HIS A 268 10.50 17.01 -1.10
C HIS A 268 10.11 15.56 -1.42
N SER A 269 9.23 14.97 -0.60
CA SER A 269 8.85 13.57 -0.68
C SER A 269 7.69 13.36 -1.65
N PHE A 270 7.70 12.23 -2.35
CA PHE A 270 6.61 11.75 -3.16
C PHE A 270 5.90 10.61 -2.44
N HIS A 271 4.57 10.61 -2.48
CA HIS A 271 3.76 9.55 -1.88
C HIS A 271 2.67 9.11 -2.85
N VAL A 272 2.60 7.82 -3.13
CA VAL A 272 1.45 7.19 -3.78
C VAL A 272 1.02 6.01 -2.90
N GLY A 273 -0.10 6.18 -2.21
CA GLY A 273 -0.73 5.15 -1.39
C GLY A 273 -1.89 4.52 -2.15
N THR A 274 -2.03 3.20 -2.10
CA THR A 274 -3.17 2.47 -2.65
C THR A 274 -3.71 1.48 -1.63
N THR A 275 -4.91 1.71 -1.15
CA THR A 275 -5.59 0.85 -0.19
C THR A 275 -6.83 0.23 -0.83
N HIS A 276 -6.91 -1.10 -0.84
CA HIS A 276 -8.06 -1.85 -1.32
C HIS A 276 -8.69 -2.64 -0.18
N VAL A 277 -10.00 -2.44 0.03
CA VAL A 277 -10.78 -3.09 1.09
C VAL A 277 -11.88 -3.93 0.46
N ARG A 278 -11.93 -5.21 0.84
CA ARG A 278 -12.99 -6.16 0.48
C ARG A 278 -13.85 -6.41 1.71
N GLN A 279 -15.13 -6.08 1.61
CA GLN A 279 -16.07 -6.13 2.72
C GLN A 279 -17.06 -7.29 2.56
N GLN A 280 -17.01 -8.26 3.47
CA GLN A 280 -17.99 -9.34 3.55
C GLN A 280 -19.28 -8.86 4.25
N ARG A 281 -20.26 -9.77 4.34
CA ARG A 281 -21.63 -9.48 4.81
C ARG A 281 -21.61 -8.76 6.16
N SER A 282 -22.37 -7.67 6.25
CA SER A 282 -22.54 -6.88 7.47
C SER A 282 -21.24 -6.41 8.13
N SER A 283 -20.14 -6.29 7.38
CA SER A 283 -18.91 -5.68 7.88
C SER A 283 -18.99 -4.16 7.85
N SER A 284 -18.31 -3.51 8.78
CA SER A 284 -18.22 -2.05 8.88
C SER A 284 -16.77 -1.60 8.70
N PHE A 285 -16.54 -0.73 7.73
CA PHE A 285 -15.23 -0.11 7.48
C PHE A 285 -15.36 1.39 7.65
N THR A 286 -14.52 1.97 8.51
CA THR A 286 -14.36 3.41 8.64
C THR A 286 -12.91 3.79 8.42
N SER A 287 -12.66 4.68 7.46
CA SER A 287 -11.32 5.25 7.24
C SER A 287 -11.24 6.74 7.55
N HIS A 288 -10.05 7.14 8.00
CA HIS A 288 -9.65 8.53 8.13
C HIS A 288 -8.28 8.74 7.50
N THR A 289 -8.25 9.35 6.31
CA THR A 289 -7.00 9.69 5.62
C THR A 289 -6.64 11.15 5.89
N ILE A 290 -5.49 11.38 6.50
CA ILE A 290 -4.97 12.69 6.84
C ILE A 290 -3.64 12.91 6.12
N SER A 291 -3.54 13.94 5.29
CA SER A 291 -2.32 14.29 4.55
C SER A 291 -1.88 15.72 4.87
N LEU A 292 -0.65 15.85 5.37
CA LEU A 292 -0.12 17.11 5.94
C LEU A 292 1.19 17.59 5.30
N GLY A 293 1.79 16.80 4.40
CA GLY A 293 3.08 17.13 3.80
C GLY A 293 3.39 16.34 2.55
N GLY A 294 4.47 16.69 1.84
CA GLY A 294 4.88 16.02 0.60
C GLY A 294 4.80 16.94 -0.62
N ALA A 295 5.73 16.75 -1.56
CA ALA A 295 5.75 17.47 -2.84
C ALA A 295 4.52 17.10 -3.68
N LEU A 296 4.25 15.80 -3.76
CA LEU A 296 3.11 15.20 -4.45
C LEU A 296 2.66 13.97 -3.66
N VAL A 297 1.43 14.02 -3.16
CA VAL A 297 0.76 12.94 -2.46
C VAL A 297 -0.45 12.54 -3.26
N ARG A 298 -0.59 11.24 -3.54
CA ARG A 298 -1.84 10.66 -4.02
C ARG A 298 -2.25 9.50 -3.13
N ASN A 299 -3.47 9.56 -2.61
CA ASN A 299 -4.11 8.48 -1.88
C ASN A 299 -5.20 7.86 -2.76
N ASN A 300 -5.08 6.58 -3.09
CA ASN A 300 -6.13 5.82 -3.74
C ASN A 300 -6.77 4.91 -2.70
N LEU A 301 -8.07 5.05 -2.44
CA LEU A 301 -8.82 4.22 -1.51
C LEU A 301 -10.01 3.58 -2.21
N VAL A 302 -10.01 2.26 -2.32
CA VAL A 302 -11.06 1.48 -2.99
C VAL A 302 -11.75 0.58 -1.98
N GLY A 303 -13.05 0.77 -1.78
CA GLY A 303 -13.91 -0.08 -0.97
C GLY A 303 -14.85 -0.88 -1.86
N VAL A 304 -14.80 -2.20 -1.77
CA VAL A 304 -15.75 -3.09 -2.48
C VAL A 304 -16.66 -3.77 -1.46
N LEU A 305 -17.94 -3.44 -1.54
CA LEU A 305 -19.00 -3.94 -0.67
C LEU A 305 -19.55 -5.24 -1.27
N GLU A 306 -18.81 -6.33 -1.10
CA GLU A 306 -19.10 -7.64 -1.70
C GLU A 306 -20.22 -8.40 -0.98
N GLY A 307 -20.33 -8.24 0.33
CA GLY A 307 -21.40 -8.81 1.12
C GLY A 307 -22.56 -7.84 1.34
N GLU A 308 -23.77 -8.38 1.41
CA GLU A 308 -24.98 -7.63 1.74
C GLU A 308 -24.87 -6.93 3.10
N GLY A 309 -25.42 -5.73 3.23
CA GLY A 309 -25.48 -5.03 4.51
C GLY A 309 -24.16 -4.46 4.99
N ALA A 310 -23.13 -4.39 4.14
CA ALA A 310 -21.86 -3.77 4.48
C ALA A 310 -22.00 -2.24 4.57
N GLU A 311 -21.22 -1.64 5.47
CA GLU A 311 -21.17 -0.19 5.67
C GLU A 311 -19.75 0.33 5.43
N CYS A 312 -19.63 1.43 4.68
CA CYS A 312 -18.34 2.00 4.31
C CYS A 312 -18.32 3.51 4.53
N THR A 313 -17.48 3.98 5.44
CA THR A 313 -17.25 5.42 5.67
C THR A 313 -15.83 5.78 5.28
N MET A 314 -15.64 6.72 4.36
CA MET A 314 -14.33 7.24 3.97
C MET A 314 -14.22 8.73 4.26
N ASN A 315 -13.41 9.08 5.25
CA ASN A 315 -13.16 10.46 5.61
C ASN A 315 -11.77 10.90 5.19
N GLY A 316 -11.64 12.15 4.74
CA GLY A 316 -10.37 12.75 4.40
C GLY A 316 -10.19 14.16 4.93
N LEU A 317 -8.97 14.45 5.41
CA LEU A 317 -8.52 15.79 5.72
C LEU A 317 -7.16 16.02 5.05
N TYR A 318 -7.02 17.12 4.32
CA TYR A 318 -5.73 17.50 3.78
C TYR A 318 -5.44 18.98 3.99
N VAL A 319 -4.18 19.26 4.34
CA VAL A 319 -3.66 20.61 4.47
C VAL A 319 -2.47 20.74 3.55
N ALA A 320 -2.60 21.57 2.52
CA ALA A 320 -1.55 21.76 1.53
C ALA A 320 -1.12 23.23 1.49
N THR A 321 0.18 23.48 1.58
CA THR A 321 0.79 24.82 1.50
C THR A 321 1.89 24.89 0.45
N GLY A 322 2.48 26.06 0.26
CA GLY A 322 3.63 26.24 -0.63
C GLY A 322 3.33 25.84 -2.08
N ARG A 323 3.93 24.74 -2.55
CA ARG A 323 3.70 24.14 -3.88
C ARG A 323 3.29 22.67 -3.81
N GLN A 324 2.84 22.22 -2.64
CA GLN A 324 2.42 20.84 -2.41
C GLN A 324 1.21 20.49 -3.29
N HIS A 325 1.17 19.26 -3.78
CA HIS A 325 0.05 18.69 -4.50
C HIS A 325 -0.51 17.50 -3.70
N ILE A 326 -1.76 17.59 -3.22
CA ILE A 326 -2.42 16.50 -2.52
C ILE A 326 -3.64 16.07 -3.32
N ASP A 327 -3.66 14.80 -3.71
CA ASP A 327 -4.70 14.16 -4.50
C ASP A 327 -5.33 13.01 -3.70
N ASN A 328 -6.64 13.08 -3.48
CA ASN A 328 -7.40 12.02 -2.84
C ASN A 328 -8.38 11.42 -3.85
N HIS A 329 -8.19 10.15 -4.14
CA HIS A 329 -8.97 9.38 -5.08
C HIS A 329 -9.69 8.25 -4.36
N THR A 330 -11.03 8.27 -4.36
CA THR A 330 -11.84 7.25 -3.72
C THR A 330 -12.72 6.52 -4.74
N GLU A 331 -12.86 5.20 -4.58
CA GLU A 331 -13.85 4.40 -5.29
C GLU A 331 -14.62 3.53 -4.31
N ILE A 332 -15.96 3.63 -4.35
CA ILE A 332 -16.86 2.76 -3.62
C ILE A 332 -17.67 1.93 -4.62
N ASP A 333 -17.40 0.63 -4.66
CA ASP A 333 -18.11 -0.34 -5.50
C ASP A 333 -19.17 -1.08 -4.68
N HIS A 334 -20.41 -0.60 -4.80
CA HIS A 334 -21.61 -1.28 -4.31
C HIS A 334 -21.88 -2.51 -5.17
N ALA A 335 -21.24 -3.62 -4.80
CA ALA A 335 -21.31 -4.87 -5.55
C ALA A 335 -22.56 -5.69 -5.22
N THR A 336 -23.13 -5.50 -4.03
CA THR A 336 -24.29 -6.22 -3.49
C THR A 336 -25.31 -5.25 -2.89
N ALA A 337 -26.55 -5.72 -2.71
CA ALA A 337 -27.67 -4.94 -2.18
C ALA A 337 -27.48 -4.52 -0.71
N HIS A 338 -28.32 -3.57 -0.28
CA HIS A 338 -28.49 -3.16 1.12
C HIS A 338 -27.25 -2.57 1.79
N CYS A 339 -26.35 -1.97 1.01
CA CYS A 339 -25.12 -1.40 1.51
C CYS A 339 -25.22 0.12 1.67
N ASN A 340 -24.61 0.63 2.75
CA ASN A 340 -24.55 2.06 3.05
C ASN A 340 -23.14 2.60 2.85
N SER A 341 -23.00 3.79 2.28
CA SER A 341 -21.71 4.45 2.19
C SER A 341 -21.76 5.95 2.47
N HIS A 342 -20.76 6.46 3.17
CA HIS A 342 -20.58 7.88 3.43
C HIS A 342 -19.15 8.33 3.11
N GLU A 343 -19.01 9.45 2.41
CA GLU A 343 -17.72 10.09 2.14
C GLU A 343 -17.74 11.55 2.57
N LEU A 344 -16.68 11.97 3.26
CA LEU A 344 -16.47 13.36 3.65
C LEU A 344 -15.00 13.74 3.47
N TYR A 345 -14.71 14.63 2.53
CA TYR A 345 -13.35 15.12 2.28
C TYR A 345 -13.25 16.63 2.46
N LYS A 346 -12.36 17.08 3.36
CA LYS A 346 -12.13 18.50 3.63
C LYS A 346 -10.68 18.89 3.33
N GLY A 347 -10.52 19.99 2.61
CA GLY A 347 -9.22 20.54 2.23
C GLY A 347 -8.98 21.94 2.75
N ILE A 348 -7.76 22.21 3.22
CA ILE A 348 -7.27 23.55 3.54
C ILE A 348 -6.07 23.84 2.64
N LEU A 349 -6.20 24.83 1.76
CA LEU A 349 -5.18 25.17 0.77
C LEU A 349 -4.60 26.57 1.04
N ALA A 350 -3.28 26.69 1.06
CA ALA A 350 -2.55 27.94 1.21
C ALA A 350 -1.41 28.06 0.19
N GLY A 351 -0.99 29.30 -0.09
CA GLY A 351 0.11 29.56 -1.05
C GLY A 351 -0.27 29.23 -2.50
N ARG A 352 0.53 28.41 -3.17
CA ARG A 352 0.32 27.91 -4.53
C ARG A 352 0.11 26.40 -4.56
N SER A 353 -0.40 25.83 -3.46
CA SER A 353 -0.70 24.41 -3.37
C SER A 353 -1.88 24.02 -4.26
N LYS A 354 -2.01 22.72 -4.53
CA LYS A 354 -3.11 22.16 -5.28
C LYS A 354 -3.71 20.99 -4.50
N GLY A 355 -5.01 21.05 -4.29
CA GLY A 355 -5.82 19.94 -3.81
C GLY A 355 -6.60 19.34 -4.96
N VAL A 356 -6.64 18.01 -5.04
CA VAL A 356 -7.51 17.26 -5.93
C VAL A 356 -8.31 16.28 -5.08
N PHE A 357 -9.62 16.22 -5.34
CA PHE A 357 -10.49 15.19 -4.82
C PHE A 357 -11.31 14.62 -5.97
N ASN A 358 -11.30 13.30 -6.11
CA ASN A 358 -12.11 12.57 -7.07
C ASN A 358 -12.72 11.36 -6.35
N GLY A 359 -14.02 11.45 -6.10
CA GLY A 359 -14.81 10.37 -5.50
C GLY A 359 -15.71 9.72 -6.55
N LYS A 360 -15.63 8.39 -6.64
CA LYS A 360 -16.37 7.59 -7.61
C LYS A 360 -17.22 6.56 -6.88
N ILE A 361 -18.52 6.59 -7.12
CA ILE A 361 -19.46 5.60 -6.59
C ILE A 361 -19.98 4.76 -7.75
N ARG A 362 -19.67 3.46 -7.72
CA ARG A 362 -20.16 2.47 -8.69
C ARG A 362 -21.24 1.64 -8.05
N VAL A 363 -22.44 1.65 -8.61
CA VAL A 363 -23.56 0.79 -8.18
C VAL A 363 -23.78 -0.28 -9.23
N ARG A 364 -23.57 -1.56 -8.86
CA ARG A 364 -23.80 -2.68 -9.78
C ARG A 364 -25.30 -2.97 -9.93
N LYS A 365 -25.68 -3.61 -11.03
CA LYS A 365 -27.09 -3.82 -11.42
C LYS A 365 -27.96 -4.44 -10.32
N ASP A 366 -27.40 -5.33 -9.52
CA ASP A 366 -28.12 -6.08 -8.48
C ASP A 366 -27.97 -5.47 -7.06
N ALA A 367 -27.28 -4.33 -6.94
CA ALA A 367 -27.10 -3.61 -5.68
C ALA A 367 -28.31 -2.73 -5.34
N GLN A 368 -29.46 -3.38 -5.11
CA GLN A 368 -30.68 -2.67 -4.74
C GLN A 368 -30.59 -2.08 -3.33
N LYS A 369 -31.29 -0.97 -3.10
CA LYS A 369 -31.36 -0.28 -1.80
C LYS A 369 -30.00 0.19 -1.26
N THR A 370 -29.10 0.58 -2.15
CA THR A 370 -27.91 1.38 -1.82
C THR A 370 -28.33 2.76 -1.31
N ASP A 371 -27.77 3.18 -0.17
CA ASP A 371 -27.78 4.59 0.29
C ASP A 371 -26.34 5.11 0.29
N ALA A 372 -26.08 6.15 -0.49
CA ALA A 372 -24.74 6.69 -0.70
C ALA A 372 -24.75 8.21 -0.59
N LYS A 373 -23.86 8.76 0.24
CA LYS A 373 -23.72 10.21 0.46
C LYS A 373 -22.26 10.64 0.40
N GLN A 374 -21.95 11.61 -0.44
CA GLN A 374 -20.63 12.21 -0.60
C GLN A 374 -20.72 13.71 -0.31
N THR A 375 -19.78 14.26 0.46
CA THR A 375 -19.77 15.68 0.87
C THR A 375 -18.37 16.30 0.83
#